data_AF-A0A6M8NZY0-F1
#
_entry.id   AF-A0A6M8NZY0-F1
#
_cell.length_a   1.000
_cell.length_b   1.000
_cell.length_c   1.000
_cell.angle_alpha   90.00
_cell.angle_beta   90.00
_cell.angle_gamma   90.00
#
_symmetry.space_group_name_H-M   'P 1'
#
loop_
_entity.id
_entity.type
_entity.pdbx_description
1 polymer ?
#
loop_
_entity_poly.entity_id
_entity_poly.type
_entity_poly.pdbx_seq_one_letter_code
_entity_poly.pdbx_strand_id
1 'polypeptide(L)'
;MNQLFAVYDNLSSGYTVEFLDVISIIAVLFGITIIINKNPIASLLSLIGLFASISVYLILSGLTFIGFSYLIVYIGAVSILFLFILMLINIRTSELQSNNKNSIPLALFVTILFNYALFQLLPYYIAILNSYNNRLSNLLYYLPTGKYNDIIVNTTKNLDINTQNVMFVTSNSWDGTMTETSHISTIGNILYTSYNMWLFLASFILLLAMVGAIIITIKQERNRGISSIGRTFVLHTKC
;
A
#
# COMPACT_ATOMS: atom_id res chain seq x y z
N MET A 1 -37.20 -2.78 18.31
CA MET A 1 -36.32 -3.93 18.58
C MET A 1 -36.21 -4.78 17.31
N ASN A 2 -35.56 -4.26 16.27
CA ASN A 2 -35.07 -5.12 15.19
C ASN A 2 -33.56 -4.97 15.22
N GLN A 3 -32.92 -5.97 15.80
CA GLN A 3 -31.49 -6.15 15.71
C GLN A 3 -31.13 -6.01 14.23
N LEU A 4 -30.36 -4.96 13.93
CA LEU A 4 -29.52 -4.92 12.75
C LEU A 4 -28.66 -6.18 12.85
N PHE A 5 -29.09 -7.23 12.17
CA PHE A 5 -28.21 -8.30 11.77
C PHE A 5 -27.12 -7.61 10.98
N ALA A 6 -25.98 -7.40 11.64
CA ALA A 6 -24.74 -7.12 10.96
C ALA A 6 -24.66 -8.14 9.84
N VAL A 7 -24.66 -7.62 8.61
CA VAL A 7 -24.39 -8.38 7.41
C VAL A 7 -23.23 -9.29 7.75
N TYR A 8 -23.49 -10.59 7.74
CA TYR A 8 -22.50 -11.62 7.94
C TYR A 8 -21.41 -11.35 6.89
N ASP A 9 -20.29 -10.77 7.33
CA ASP A 9 -19.19 -10.35 6.48
C ASP A 9 -18.57 -11.60 5.85
N ASN A 10 -19.15 -12.05 4.74
CA ASN A 10 -18.60 -13.09 3.86
C ASN A 10 -17.22 -12.68 3.29
N LEU A 11 -16.81 -11.42 3.50
CA LEU A 11 -15.47 -10.93 3.18
C LEU A 11 -14.40 -11.50 4.14
N SER A 12 -14.73 -11.74 5.40
CA SER A 12 -13.74 -12.18 6.40
C SER A 12 -13.49 -13.70 6.40
N SER A 13 -13.91 -14.46 5.38
CA SER A 13 -13.73 -15.93 5.29
C SER A 13 -14.02 -16.73 6.59
N GLY A 14 -14.88 -16.20 7.48
CA GLY A 14 -15.20 -16.78 8.79
C GLY A 14 -14.25 -16.44 9.96
N TYR A 15 -13.22 -15.61 9.76
CA TYR A 15 -12.32 -15.15 10.84
C TYR A 15 -12.93 -14.00 11.63
N THR A 16 -12.63 -13.97 12.93
CA THR A 16 -12.99 -12.85 13.81
C THR A 16 -12.19 -11.62 13.43
N VAL A 17 -12.85 -10.47 13.39
CA VAL A 17 -12.25 -9.16 13.06
C VAL A 17 -11.04 -8.86 13.96
N GLU A 18 -11.08 -9.30 15.21
CA GLU A 18 -9.98 -9.15 16.18
C GLU A 18 -8.65 -9.75 15.71
N PHE A 19 -8.68 -10.87 14.97
CA PHE A 19 -7.44 -11.47 14.45
C PHE A 19 -6.81 -10.61 13.35
N LEU A 20 -7.63 -9.99 12.50
CA LEU A 20 -7.18 -9.08 11.45
C LEU A 20 -6.54 -7.82 12.05
N ASP A 21 -7.09 -7.31 13.15
CA ASP A 21 -6.51 -6.16 13.86
C ASP A 21 -5.13 -6.49 14.42
N VAL A 22 -4.95 -7.67 15.04
CA VAL A 22 -3.66 -8.10 15.59
C VAL A 22 -2.58 -8.20 14.52
N ILE A 23 -2.87 -8.81 13.36
CA ILE A 23 -1.89 -8.92 12.27
C ILE A 23 -1.55 -7.55 11.68
N SER A 24 -2.50 -6.61 11.65
CA SER A 24 -2.25 -5.24 11.18
C SER A 24 -1.27 -4.48 12.09
N ILE A 25 -1.41 -4.64 13.41
CA ILE A 25 -0.49 -4.06 14.39
C ILE A 25 0.90 -4.66 14.23
N ILE A 26 0.99 -5.99 14.03
CA ILE A 26 2.25 -6.69 13.76
C ILE A 26 2.92 -6.17 12.47
N ALA A 27 2.15 -5.94 11.40
CA ALA A 27 2.68 -5.41 10.14
C ALA A 27 3.27 -4.00 10.32
N VAL A 28 2.59 -3.14 11.09
CA VAL A 28 3.10 -1.80 11.43
C VAL A 28 4.38 -1.89 12.27
N LEU A 29 4.47 -2.81 13.23
CA LEU A 29 5.68 -3.03 14.01
C LEU A 29 6.87 -3.44 13.13
N PHE A 30 6.67 -4.33 12.15
CA PHE A 30 7.70 -4.66 11.17
C PHE A 30 8.11 -3.44 10.32
N GLY A 31 7.14 -2.60 9.93
CA GLY A 31 7.37 -1.36 9.19
C GLY A 31 8.12 -0.28 9.98
N ILE A 32 7.98 -0.25 11.30
CA ILE A 32 8.78 0.61 12.17
C ILE A 32 10.20 0.03 12.32
N THR A 33 10.29 -1.28 12.54
CA THR A 33 11.55 -1.99 12.79
C THR A 33 12.51 -1.93 11.59
N ILE A 34 12.00 -1.98 10.36
CA ILE A 34 12.79 -1.81 9.13
C ILE A 34 13.49 -0.43 9.07
N ILE A 35 12.85 0.64 9.54
CA ILE A 35 13.41 2.00 9.53
C ILE A 35 14.41 2.20 10.67
N ILE A 36 14.15 1.62 11.85
CA ILE A 36 14.98 1.83 13.05
C ILE A 36 16.30 1.04 12.98
N ASN A 37 16.27 -0.17 12.42
CA ASN A 37 17.42 -1.07 12.45
C ASN A 37 18.58 -0.55 11.60
N LYS A 38 19.72 -0.30 12.25
CA LYS A 38 20.97 0.15 11.58
C LYS A 38 21.64 -0.95 10.77
N ASN A 39 21.42 -2.22 11.13
CA ASN A 39 22.01 -3.34 10.43
C ASN A 39 21.21 -3.61 9.15
N PRO A 40 21.80 -3.49 7.95
CA PRO A 40 21.07 -3.58 6.68
C PRO A 40 20.42 -4.95 6.48
N ILE A 41 21.09 -6.03 6.89
CA ILE A 41 20.56 -7.40 6.82
C ILE A 41 19.34 -7.56 7.72
N ALA A 42 19.37 -6.99 8.94
CA ALA A 42 18.25 -7.06 9.87
C ALA A 42 17.07 -6.18 9.42
N SER A 43 17.34 -5.00 8.86
CA SER A 43 16.33 -4.13 8.25
C SER A 43 15.60 -4.88 7.13
N LEU A 44 16.33 -5.57 6.26
CA LEU A 44 15.72 -6.36 5.20
C LEU A 44 14.97 -7.61 5.70
N LEU A 45 15.47 -8.30 6.73
CA LEU A 45 14.73 -9.42 7.31
C LEU A 45 13.35 -8.96 7.83
N SER A 46 13.29 -7.74 8.39
CA SER A 46 12.02 -7.11 8.77
C SER A 46 11.15 -6.71 7.57
N LEU A 47 11.71 -6.36 6.41
CA LEU A 47 10.94 -6.16 5.16
C LEU A 47 10.28 -7.46 4.68
N ILE A 48 11.01 -8.57 4.73
CA ILE A 48 10.45 -9.90 4.39
C ILE A 48 9.30 -10.23 5.36
N GLY A 49 9.48 -9.97 6.66
CA GLY A 49 8.43 -10.09 7.66
C GLY A 49 7.20 -9.20 7.39
N LEU A 50 7.41 -7.96 6.95
CA LEU A 50 6.33 -7.05 6.56
C LEU A 50 5.52 -7.61 5.39
N PHE A 51 6.17 -8.04 4.30
CA PHE A 51 5.45 -8.63 3.16
C PHE A 51 4.76 -9.94 3.53
N ALA A 52 5.32 -10.73 4.44
CA ALA A 52 4.67 -11.93 4.96
C ALA A 52 3.41 -11.59 5.76
N SER A 53 3.47 -10.60 6.65
CA SER A 53 2.31 -10.15 7.44
C SER A 53 1.18 -9.61 6.55
N ILE A 54 1.52 -8.87 5.48
CA ILE A 54 0.54 -8.38 4.49
C ILE A 54 -0.06 -9.53 3.69
N SER A 55 0.74 -10.51 3.26
CA SER A 55 0.24 -11.69 2.56
C SER A 55 -0.77 -12.46 3.41
N VAL A 56 -0.46 -12.70 4.69
CA VAL A 56 -1.36 -13.35 5.64
C VAL A 56 -2.63 -12.52 5.82
N TYR A 57 -2.52 -11.21 6.01
CA TYR A 57 -3.68 -10.31 6.11
C TYR A 57 -4.61 -10.41 4.90
N LEU A 58 -4.07 -10.43 3.68
CA LEU A 58 -4.84 -10.54 2.44
C LEU A 58 -5.52 -11.90 2.28
N ILE A 59 -4.83 -12.99 2.64
CA ILE A 59 -5.40 -14.34 2.59
C ILE A 59 -6.60 -14.44 3.54
N LEU A 60 -6.48 -13.90 4.76
CA LEU A 60 -7.56 -13.91 5.74
C LEU A 60 -8.72 -13.01 5.37
N SER A 61 -8.44 -11.91 4.66
CA SER A 61 -9.47 -11.02 4.09
C SER A 61 -10.20 -11.62 2.87
N GLY A 62 -10.02 -12.92 2.59
CA GLY A 62 -10.66 -13.64 1.48
C GLY A 62 -9.93 -13.49 0.14
N LEU A 63 -8.92 -12.62 0.03
CA LEU A 63 -8.20 -12.36 -1.22
C LEU A 63 -7.02 -13.34 -1.38
N THR A 64 -7.34 -14.63 -1.56
CA THR A 64 -6.33 -15.70 -1.56
C THR A 64 -5.32 -15.60 -2.70
N PHE A 65 -5.76 -15.31 -3.93
CA PHE A 65 -4.86 -15.21 -5.08
C PHE A 65 -3.83 -14.08 -4.94
N ILE A 66 -4.29 -12.86 -4.61
CA ILE A 66 -3.36 -11.73 -4.44
C ILE A 66 -2.45 -11.98 -3.23
N GLY A 67 -2.95 -12.58 -2.15
CA GLY A 67 -2.15 -12.95 -0.98
C GLY A 67 -1.01 -13.92 -1.29
N PHE A 68 -1.27 -14.97 -2.08
CA PHE A 68 -0.22 -15.88 -2.56
C PHE A 68 0.76 -15.20 -3.53
N SER A 69 0.29 -14.28 -4.37
CA SER A 69 1.17 -13.52 -5.27
C SER A 69 2.19 -12.65 -4.49
N TYR A 70 1.81 -12.13 -3.31
CA TYR A 70 2.72 -11.43 -2.41
C TYR A 70 3.84 -12.34 -1.88
N LEU A 71 3.50 -13.59 -1.53
CA LEU A 71 4.49 -14.56 -1.07
C LEU A 71 5.47 -14.94 -2.20
N ILE A 72 4.96 -15.28 -3.38
CA ILE A 72 5.79 -15.77 -4.49
C ILE A 72 6.64 -14.65 -5.11
N VAL A 73 6.05 -13.51 -5.43
CA VAL A 73 6.73 -12.45 -6.20
C VAL A 73 7.51 -11.51 -5.28
N TYR A 74 6.89 -11.00 -4.21
CA TYR A 74 7.52 -9.98 -3.37
C TYR A 74 8.51 -10.60 -2.38
N ILE A 75 8.13 -11.63 -1.64
CA ILE A 75 9.06 -12.33 -0.73
C ILE A 75 10.03 -13.16 -1.56
N GLY A 76 9.53 -14.01 -2.46
CA GLY A 76 10.33 -14.98 -3.20
C GLY A 76 11.35 -14.36 -4.16
N ALA A 77 10.91 -13.46 -5.06
CA ALA A 77 11.82 -12.90 -6.06
C ALA A 77 12.48 -11.59 -5.57
N VAL A 78 11.67 -10.57 -5.26
CA VAL A 78 12.17 -9.20 -5.06
C VAL A 78 12.98 -9.08 -3.76
N SER A 79 12.43 -9.54 -2.63
CA SER A 79 13.04 -9.34 -1.32
C SER A 79 14.28 -10.21 -1.09
N ILE A 80 14.27 -11.46 -1.58
CA ILE A 80 15.44 -12.35 -1.52
C ILE A 80 16.57 -11.84 -2.44
N LEU A 81 16.23 -11.32 -3.63
CA LEU A 81 17.23 -10.68 -4.51
C LEU A 81 17.89 -9.49 -3.79
N PHE A 82 17.11 -8.66 -3.11
CA PHE A 82 17.67 -7.56 -2.34
C PHE A 82 18.53 -8.05 -1.15
N LEU A 83 18.22 -9.22 -0.57
CA LEU A 83 19.04 -9.84 0.49
C LEU A 83 20.40 -10.23 -0.01
N PHE A 84 20.41 -10.90 -1.15
CA PHE A 84 21.65 -11.27 -1.81
C PHE A 84 22.50 -10.05 -2.14
N ILE A 85 21.89 -9.01 -2.74
CA ILE A 85 22.58 -7.76 -3.07
C ILE A 85 23.16 -7.09 -1.81
N LEU A 86 22.38 -6.93 -0.75
CA LEU A 86 22.84 -6.25 0.46
C LEU A 86 23.95 -7.02 1.20
N MET A 87 23.90 -8.35 1.19
CA MET A 87 24.98 -9.17 1.76
C MET A 87 26.29 -9.00 0.98
N LEU A 88 26.22 -8.92 -0.35
CA LEU A 88 27.41 -8.71 -1.20
C LEU A 88 28.03 -7.32 -1.05
N ILE A 89 27.24 -6.30 -0.70
CA ILE A 89 27.69 -4.90 -0.67
C ILE A 89 28.62 -4.57 0.52
N ASN A 90 28.84 -5.50 1.47
CA ASN A 90 29.75 -5.34 2.64
C ASN A 90 29.84 -3.90 3.16
N ILE A 91 28.68 -3.34 3.52
CA ILE A 91 28.62 -1.97 4.04
C ILE A 91 29.09 -1.98 5.50
N ARG A 92 30.31 -1.49 5.73
CA ARG A 92 30.79 -1.21 7.08
C ARG A 92 29.98 -0.03 7.61
N THR A 93 29.24 -0.26 8.68
CA THR A 93 28.55 0.77 9.46
C THR A 93 29.58 1.61 10.23
N SER A 94 30.44 2.31 9.50
CA SER A 94 31.56 3.09 10.04
C SER A 94 31.52 4.54 9.54
N GLU A 95 31.30 5.45 10.49
CA GLU A 95 31.93 6.79 10.56
C GLU A 95 31.46 7.95 9.67
N LEU A 96 30.38 7.83 8.89
CA LEU A 96 29.65 9.02 8.39
C LEU A 96 28.35 9.29 9.14
N GLN A 97 28.29 8.88 10.41
CA GLN A 97 27.23 9.30 11.33
C GLN A 97 27.56 10.71 11.82
N SER A 98 27.34 11.72 10.97
CA SER A 98 27.09 13.06 11.49
C SER A 98 25.99 12.89 12.52
N ASN A 99 26.29 13.23 13.78
CA ASN A 99 25.38 13.08 14.91
C ASN A 99 24.26 14.14 14.85
N ASN A 100 23.76 14.41 13.65
CA ASN A 100 22.75 15.39 13.36
C ASN A 100 21.38 14.74 13.52
N LYS A 101 20.98 14.53 14.78
CA LYS A 101 19.64 14.08 15.14
C LYS A 101 18.56 15.11 14.78
N ASN A 102 18.93 16.32 14.34
CA ASN A 102 18.00 17.40 14.04
C ASN A 102 17.20 17.18 12.75
N SER A 103 17.60 16.26 11.86
CA SER A 103 16.83 15.91 10.66
C SER A 103 15.66 14.94 10.93
N ILE A 104 15.73 14.15 12.01
CA ILE A 104 14.67 13.21 12.42
C ILE A 104 13.34 13.92 12.73
N PRO A 105 13.29 15.00 13.55
CA PRO A 105 12.02 15.68 13.82
C PRO A 105 11.41 16.30 12.56
N LEU A 106 12.25 16.77 11.62
CA LEU A 106 11.77 17.30 10.35
C LEU A 106 11.15 16.19 9.47
N ALA A 107 11.82 15.03 9.36
CA ALA A 107 11.29 13.89 8.61
C ALA A 107 9.95 13.39 9.19
N LEU A 108 9.83 13.35 10.52
CA LEU A 108 8.60 12.97 11.21
C LEU A 108 7.48 13.99 10.98
N PHE A 109 7.79 15.29 11.01
CA PHE A 109 6.84 16.36 10.70
C PHE A 109 6.29 16.25 9.27
N VAL A 110 7.16 16.05 8.28
CA VAL A 110 6.76 15.87 6.88
C VAL A 110 5.89 14.63 6.71
N THR A 111 6.26 13.52 7.35
CA THR A 111 5.49 12.26 7.29
C THR A 111 4.10 12.42 7.88
N ILE A 112 3.97 13.11 9.03
CA ILE A 112 2.68 13.38 9.67
C ILE A 112 1.81 14.29 8.81
N LEU A 113 2.37 15.35 8.25
CA LEU A 113 1.63 16.31 7.42
C LEU A 113 1.12 15.63 6.15
N PHE A 114 1.95 14.79 5.52
CA PHE A 114 1.54 13.99 4.37
C PHE A 114 0.46 12.97 4.73
N ASN A 115 0.57 12.29 5.87
CA ASN A 115 -0.44 11.33 6.34
C ASN A 115 -1.79 12.03 6.61
N TYR A 116 -1.78 13.21 7.21
CA TYR A 116 -2.99 14.02 7.43
C TYR A 116 -3.67 14.41 6.11
N ALA A 117 -2.89 14.85 5.11
CA ALA A 117 -3.41 15.18 3.80
C ALA A 117 -4.05 13.96 3.10
N LEU A 118 -3.44 12.78 3.22
CA LEU A 118 -4.03 11.54 2.70
C LEU A 118 -5.32 11.16 3.43
N PHE A 119 -5.37 11.28 4.75
CA PHE A 119 -6.56 10.91 5.53
C PHE A 119 -7.79 11.72 5.11
N GLN A 120 -7.61 12.99 4.76
CA GLN A 120 -8.68 13.87 4.27
C GLN A 120 -9.25 13.42 2.92
N LEU A 121 -8.43 12.80 2.05
CA LEU A 121 -8.82 12.37 0.71
C LEU A 121 -9.65 11.08 0.73
N LEU A 122 -9.59 10.28 1.80
CA LEU A 122 -10.33 9.03 1.87
C LEU A 122 -11.83 9.29 2.12
N PRO A 123 -12.75 8.60 1.40
CA PRO A 123 -14.19 8.75 1.58
C PRO A 123 -14.68 8.39 2.99
N TYR A 124 -13.87 7.63 3.74
CA TYR A 124 -14.07 7.33 5.16
C TYR A 124 -14.10 8.59 6.05
N TYR A 125 -13.27 9.60 5.74
CA TYR A 125 -13.26 10.86 6.48
C TYR A 125 -14.59 11.60 6.35
N ILE A 126 -15.18 11.61 5.15
CA ILE A 126 -16.48 12.27 4.88
C ILE A 126 -17.61 11.60 5.70
N ALA A 127 -17.57 10.27 5.84
CA ALA A 127 -18.55 9.51 6.63
C ALA A 127 -18.45 9.80 8.13
N ILE A 128 -17.24 9.85 8.69
CA ILE A 128 -17.04 10.20 10.11
C ILE A 128 -17.40 11.66 10.38
N LEU A 129 -16.96 12.59 9.53
CA LEU A 129 -17.19 14.02 9.73
C LEU A 129 -18.68 14.36 9.73
N ASN A 130 -19.45 13.78 8.80
CA ASN A 130 -20.91 13.95 8.77
C ASN A 130 -21.59 13.35 10.01
N SER A 131 -21.11 12.21 10.51
CA SER A 131 -21.60 11.61 11.76
C SER A 131 -21.29 12.49 12.98
N TYR A 132 -20.10 13.09 13.03
CA TYR A 132 -19.69 13.99 14.11
C TYR A 132 -20.46 15.33 14.09
N ASN A 133 -20.63 15.95 12.90
CA ASN A 133 -21.41 17.17 12.73
C ASN A 133 -22.88 16.99 13.15
N ASN A 134 -23.47 15.82 12.88
CA ASN A 134 -24.82 15.46 13.33
C ASN A 134 -24.92 15.26 14.85
N ARG A 135 -23.85 14.81 15.52
CA ARG A 135 -23.81 14.73 16.99
C ARG A 135 -23.62 16.09 17.66
N LEU A 136 -22.80 16.97 17.07
CA LEU A 136 -22.57 18.32 17.61
C LEU A 136 -23.79 19.22 17.45
N SER A 137 -24.48 19.14 16.31
CA SER A 137 -25.75 19.85 16.08
C SER A 137 -26.85 19.40 17.04
N ASN A 138 -26.97 18.09 17.30
CA ASN A 138 -27.88 17.57 18.32
C ASN A 138 -27.51 18.07 19.72
N LEU A 139 -26.23 18.21 20.05
CA LEU A 139 -25.80 18.73 21.36
C LEU A 139 -26.10 20.23 21.53
N LEU A 140 -25.97 21.02 20.46
CA LEU A 140 -26.38 22.43 20.43
C LEU A 140 -27.91 22.60 20.47
N TYR A 141 -28.69 21.64 19.98
CA TYR A 141 -30.15 21.64 20.08
C TYR A 141 -30.65 21.43 21.52
N TYR A 142 -29.83 20.82 22.38
CA TYR A 142 -30.11 20.64 23.82
C TYR A 142 -29.51 21.73 24.72
N LEU A 143 -28.77 22.71 24.16
CA LEU A 143 -28.49 23.93 24.92
C LEU A 143 -29.83 24.69 25.11
N PRO A 144 -30.14 25.14 26.33
CA PRO A 144 -31.50 25.52 26.74
C PRO A 144 -31.90 26.91 26.23
N THR A 145 -32.03 27.06 24.91
CA THR A 145 -32.65 28.23 24.28
C THR A 145 -33.67 27.80 23.25
N GLY A 146 -34.94 27.74 23.67
CA GLY A 146 -36.06 27.76 22.73
C GLY A 146 -36.88 26.47 22.69
N LYS A 147 -37.61 26.20 23.77
CA LYS A 147 -38.74 25.26 23.90
C LYS A 147 -39.95 25.64 23.00
N TYR A 148 -39.69 26.18 21.81
CA TYR A 148 -40.66 26.80 20.90
C TYR A 148 -40.54 26.32 19.44
N ASN A 149 -39.63 25.38 19.13
CA ASN A 149 -39.50 24.81 17.78
C ASN A 149 -40.14 23.43 17.58
N ASP A 150 -40.60 22.76 18.63
CA ASP A 150 -41.23 21.42 18.51
C ASP A 150 -42.54 21.44 17.69
N ILE A 151 -43.18 22.61 17.56
CA ILE A 151 -44.40 22.77 16.76
C ILE A 151 -44.08 22.93 15.26
N ILE A 152 -42.94 23.54 14.90
CA ILE A 152 -42.55 23.74 13.50
C ILE A 152 -41.87 22.48 12.91
N VAL A 153 -41.26 21.64 13.76
CA VAL A 153 -40.60 20.39 13.32
C VAL A 153 -41.59 19.27 13.01
N ASN A 154 -42.78 19.26 13.61
CA ASN A 154 -43.80 18.28 13.22
C ASN A 154 -44.40 18.57 11.84
N THR A 155 -44.34 19.80 11.34
CA THR A 155 -44.74 20.14 9.97
C THR A 155 -43.73 19.74 8.90
N THR A 156 -42.45 19.56 9.24
CA THR A 156 -41.43 19.06 8.29
C THR A 156 -41.28 17.54 8.30
N LYS A 157 -41.88 16.82 9.26
CA LYS A 157 -41.99 15.35 9.26
C LYS A 157 -42.91 14.77 8.19
N ASN A 158 -43.70 15.62 7.52
CA ASN A 158 -44.52 15.24 6.36
C ASN A 158 -43.88 15.64 5.01
N LEU A 159 -42.58 15.93 5.00
CA LEU A 159 -41.80 15.83 3.76
C LEU A 159 -41.33 14.38 3.67
N ASP A 160 -42.17 13.56 3.05
CA ASP A 160 -41.87 12.25 2.51
C ASP A 160 -40.55 12.30 1.72
N ILE A 161 -39.43 12.10 2.40
CA ILE A 161 -38.22 11.61 1.74
C ILE A 161 -38.54 10.14 1.48
N ASN A 162 -39.21 9.94 0.36
CA ASN A 162 -39.39 8.66 -0.29
C ASN A 162 -38.00 8.04 -0.51
N THR A 163 -37.50 7.31 0.49
CA THR A 163 -36.28 6.50 0.39
C THR A 163 -36.52 5.23 -0.45
N GLN A 164 -37.49 5.27 -1.37
CA GLN A 164 -37.70 4.23 -2.37
C GLN A 164 -36.89 4.50 -3.62
N ASN A 165 -35.58 4.58 -3.48
CA ASN A 165 -34.60 4.13 -4.46
C ASN A 165 -33.21 4.38 -3.87
N VAL A 166 -32.85 3.58 -2.87
CA VAL A 166 -31.47 3.08 -2.87
C VAL A 166 -31.42 2.15 -4.08
N MET A 167 -31.28 2.76 -5.26
CA MET A 167 -30.72 2.07 -6.41
C MET A 167 -29.39 1.56 -5.89
N PHE A 168 -29.36 0.26 -5.63
CA PHE A 168 -28.13 -0.47 -5.49
C PHE A 168 -27.24 0.06 -6.60
N VAL A 169 -26.20 0.79 -6.21
CA VAL A 169 -25.05 0.93 -7.09
C VAL A 169 -24.57 -0.49 -7.20
N THR A 170 -25.08 -1.19 -8.20
CA THR A 170 -24.33 -2.23 -8.86
C THR A 170 -23.04 -1.52 -9.18
N SER A 171 -22.03 -1.72 -8.34
CA SER A 171 -20.66 -1.72 -8.84
C SER A 171 -20.72 -2.53 -10.14
N ASN A 172 -20.03 -2.08 -11.19
CA ASN A 172 -19.90 -2.86 -12.41
C ASN A 172 -19.74 -4.34 -11.99
N SER A 173 -20.46 -5.22 -12.65
CA SER A 173 -20.83 -6.59 -12.23
C SER A 173 -19.68 -7.60 -12.14
N TRP A 174 -18.49 -7.19 -11.72
CA TRP A 174 -17.32 -8.06 -11.51
C TRP A 174 -17.19 -8.51 -10.05
N ASP A 175 -17.62 -7.72 -9.07
CA ASP A 175 -17.41 -8.02 -7.65
C ASP A 175 -18.24 -9.23 -7.17
N GLY A 176 -19.52 -9.31 -7.57
CA GLY A 176 -20.39 -10.44 -7.20
C GLY A 176 -20.05 -11.77 -7.89
N THR A 177 -19.26 -11.77 -8.98
CA THR A 177 -18.78 -13.01 -9.61
C THR A 177 -17.49 -13.53 -8.97
N MET A 178 -16.76 -12.70 -8.21
CA MET A 178 -15.57 -13.11 -7.46
C MET A 178 -15.90 -13.99 -6.25
N THR A 179 -17.16 -13.98 -5.79
CA THR A 179 -17.60 -14.76 -4.64
C THR A 179 -18.11 -16.16 -5.02
N GLU A 180 -18.50 -16.37 -6.28
CA GLU A 180 -19.02 -17.66 -6.77
C GLU A 180 -17.99 -18.49 -7.54
N THR A 181 -17.08 -17.85 -8.28
CA THR A 181 -15.99 -18.53 -9.00
C THR A 181 -14.64 -18.28 -8.33
N SER A 182 -13.69 -19.21 -8.50
CA SER A 182 -12.35 -19.05 -7.90
C SER A 182 -11.70 -17.74 -8.37
N HIS A 183 -11.09 -16.98 -7.44
CA HIS A 183 -10.55 -15.64 -7.73
C HIS A 183 -9.60 -15.60 -8.94
N ILE A 184 -8.81 -16.67 -9.14
CA ILE A 184 -7.90 -16.80 -10.29
C ILE A 184 -8.64 -16.80 -11.63
N SER A 185 -9.78 -17.49 -11.71
CA SER A 185 -10.56 -17.64 -12.94
C SER A 185 -11.19 -16.30 -13.34
N THR A 186 -11.71 -15.56 -12.37
CA THR A 186 -12.36 -14.28 -12.60
C THR A 186 -11.35 -13.18 -12.92
N ILE A 187 -10.23 -13.09 -12.18
CA ILE A 187 -9.12 -12.17 -12.52
C ILE A 187 -8.62 -12.45 -13.94
N GLY A 188 -8.41 -13.73 -14.28
CA GLY A 188 -7.95 -14.14 -15.60
C GLY A 188 -8.92 -13.72 -16.69
N ASN A 189 -10.21 -14.02 -16.52
CA ASN A 189 -11.24 -13.65 -17.49
C ASN A 189 -11.24 -12.14 -17.76
N ILE A 190 -11.21 -11.31 -16.71
CA ILE A 190 -11.22 -9.85 -16.85
C ILE A 190 -9.94 -9.31 -17.48
N LEU A 191 -8.77 -9.80 -17.05
CA LEU A 191 -7.48 -9.34 -17.58
C LEU A 191 -7.29 -9.67 -19.06
N TYR A 192 -7.68 -10.87 -19.49
CA TYR A 192 -7.48 -11.29 -20.88
C TYR A 192 -8.58 -10.79 -21.83
N THR A 193 -9.81 -10.56 -21.36
CA THR A 193 -10.91 -10.10 -22.22
C THR A 193 -11.07 -8.59 -22.25
N SER A 194 -11.22 -7.95 -21.08
CA SER A 194 -11.64 -6.55 -20.97
C SER A 194 -10.45 -5.58 -20.87
N TYR A 195 -9.39 -5.99 -20.18
CA TYR A 195 -8.22 -5.13 -19.91
C TYR A 195 -6.94 -5.57 -20.65
N ASN A 196 -7.07 -6.22 -21.81
CA ASN A 196 -5.90 -6.75 -22.53
C ASN A 196 -4.85 -5.69 -22.89
N MET A 197 -5.26 -4.43 -23.09
CA MET A 197 -4.35 -3.33 -23.44
C MET A 197 -3.39 -3.00 -22.30
N TRP A 198 -3.85 -3.09 -21.05
CA TRP A 198 -3.00 -2.89 -19.87
C TRP A 198 -1.99 -4.04 -19.72
N LEU A 199 -2.38 -5.26 -20.06
CA LEU A 199 -1.48 -6.42 -20.07
C LEU A 199 -0.37 -6.26 -21.12
N PHE A 200 -0.70 -5.79 -22.33
CA PHE A 200 0.31 -5.47 -23.34
C PHE A 200 1.31 -4.41 -22.83
N LEU A 201 0.81 -3.36 -22.17
CA LEU A 201 1.68 -2.34 -21.59
C LEU A 201 2.62 -2.91 -20.52
N ALA A 202 2.12 -3.81 -19.65
CA ALA A 202 2.94 -4.49 -18.65
C ALA A 202 4.04 -5.37 -19.28
N SER A 203 3.75 -6.05 -20.40
CA SER A 203 4.74 -6.84 -21.14
C SER A 203 5.89 -5.95 -21.66
N PHE A 204 5.57 -4.79 -22.23
CA PHE A 204 6.59 -3.82 -22.67
C PHE A 204 7.44 -3.30 -21.50
N ILE A 205 6.85 -3.05 -20.33
CA ILE A 205 7.59 -2.61 -19.14
C ILE A 205 8.57 -3.69 -18.67
N LEU A 206 8.15 -4.97 -18.62
CA LEU A 206 9.02 -6.08 -18.23
C LEU A 206 10.18 -6.28 -19.22
N LEU A 207 9.91 -6.15 -20.52
CA LEU A 207 10.95 -6.17 -21.55
C LEU A 207 11.96 -5.03 -21.35
N LEU A 208 11.48 -3.81 -21.13
CA LEU A 208 12.33 -2.65 -20.92
C LEU A 208 13.19 -2.79 -19.66
N ALA A 209 12.65 -3.38 -18.59
CA ALA A 209 13.38 -3.65 -17.37
C ALA A 209 14.57 -4.60 -17.60
N MET A 210 14.36 -5.67 -18.38
CA MET A 210 15.43 -6.62 -18.73
C MET A 210 16.51 -5.97 -19.60
N VAL A 211 16.11 -5.26 -20.66
CA VAL A 211 17.06 -4.55 -21.55
C VAL A 211 17.82 -3.47 -20.79
N GLY A 212 17.14 -2.75 -19.88
CA GLY A 212 17.76 -1.74 -19.02
C GLY A 212 18.86 -2.30 -18.13
N ALA A 213 18.62 -3.44 -17.48
CA ALA A 213 19.63 -4.10 -16.65
C ALA A 213 20.87 -4.53 -17.47
N ILE A 214 20.67 -5.04 -18.70
CA ILE A 214 21.77 -5.44 -19.60
C ILE A 214 22.60 -4.22 -20.02
N ILE A 215 21.96 -3.12 -20.45
CA ILE A 215 22.65 -1.91 -20.89
C ILE A 215 23.48 -1.28 -19.76
N ILE A 216 22.99 -1.32 -18.51
CA ILE A 216 23.72 -0.78 -17.35
C ILE A 216 25.02 -1.56 -17.10
N THR A 217 25.05 -2.87 -17.35
CA THR A 217 26.19 -3.74 -17.03
C THR A 217 27.26 -3.81 -18.12
N ILE A 218 26.96 -3.45 -19.38
CA ILE A 218 27.86 -3.67 -20.53
C ILE A 218 28.98 -2.63 -20.72
N LYS A 219 29.14 -1.64 -19.82
CA LYS A 219 30.12 -0.55 -20.00
C LYS A 219 31.28 -0.62 -19.01
N GLN A 220 32.37 -1.35 -19.33
CA GLN A 220 33.71 -1.06 -18.75
C GLN A 220 34.91 -1.82 -19.40
N GLU A 221 35.00 -2.01 -20.73
CA GLU A 221 36.25 -2.59 -21.31
C GLU A 221 36.99 -1.70 -22.31
N ARG A 222 36.38 -0.64 -22.85
CA ARG A 222 36.99 0.11 -23.96
C ARG A 222 38.13 1.06 -23.55
N ASN A 223 38.21 1.48 -22.28
CA ASN A 223 39.13 2.56 -21.89
C ASN A 223 40.48 2.09 -21.31
N ARG A 224 40.69 0.78 -21.12
CA ARG A 224 41.99 0.24 -20.65
C ARG A 224 42.99 0.01 -21.78
N GLY A 225 42.53 -0.32 -22.99
CA GLY A 225 43.40 -0.51 -24.16
C GLY A 225 43.97 0.78 -24.75
N ILE A 226 43.23 1.89 -24.68
CA ILE A 226 43.66 3.18 -25.28
C ILE A 226 44.67 3.89 -24.37
N SER A 227 44.53 3.77 -23.04
CA SER A 227 45.50 4.34 -22.09
C SER A 227 46.85 3.63 -22.08
N SER A 228 46.93 2.34 -22.42
CA SER A 228 48.22 1.61 -22.47
C SER A 228 49.00 1.93 -23.74
N ILE A 229 48.31 2.09 -24.87
CA ILE A 229 48.89 2.49 -26.17
C ILE A 229 49.43 3.92 -26.16
N GLY A 230 48.72 4.87 -25.52
CA GLY A 230 49.21 6.25 -25.38
C GLY A 230 50.50 6.36 -24.55
N ARG A 231 50.71 5.49 -23.55
CA ARG A 231 51.93 5.49 -22.73
C ARG A 231 53.11 4.80 -23.40
N THR A 232 52.88 3.80 -24.26
CA THR A 232 53.95 3.15 -25.03
C THR A 232 54.50 4.07 -26.12
N PHE A 233 53.65 4.88 -26.76
CA PHE A 233 54.08 5.81 -27.80
C PHE A 233 54.90 7.01 -27.26
N VAL A 234 54.62 7.46 -26.03
CA VAL A 234 55.37 8.55 -25.37
C VAL A 234 56.76 8.09 -24.91
N LEU A 235 56.96 6.81 -24.63
CA LEU A 235 58.28 6.27 -24.27
C LEU A 235 59.20 6.11 -25.49
N HIS A 236 58.65 5.84 -26.68
CA HIS A 236 59.45 5.64 -27.89
C HIS A 236 59.85 6.94 -28.62
N THR A 237 59.30 8.09 -28.21
CA THR A 237 59.62 9.42 -28.78
C THR A 237 60.61 10.23 -27.93
N LYS A 238 61.12 9.64 -26.84
CA LYS A 238 62.10 10.27 -25.92
C LYS A 238 63.49 9.62 -25.93
N CYS A 239 63.79 8.76 -26.91
CA CYS A 239 65.16 8.28 -27.17
C CYS A 239 65.69 8.89 -28.47
#